data_AF-A0A0C3E8L8-F1
#
_entry.id   AF-A0A0C3E8L8-F1
#
_cell.length_a   1.000
_cell.length_b   1.000
_cell.length_c   1.000
_cell.angle_alpha   90.00
_cell.angle_beta   90.00
_cell.angle_gamma   90.00
#
_symmetry.space_group_name_H-M   'P 1'
#
loop_
_entity.id
_entity.type
_entity.pdbx_description
1 polymer ?
#
loop_
_entity_poly.entity_id
_entity_poly.type
_entity_poly.pdbx_seq_one_letter_code
_entity_poly.pdbx_strand_id
1 'polypeptide(L)'
;MSATVVFSIVEIALMIYAFLEDDKKSLFSLACCNRAASETALDVLWEKLDSIEPLLPFIPGGLLEASSDIDINTDAFLQLPCPPAEEWKTFDKYACRVKELHSADPHDGWVDDTRLIYPRARITR
;
A
#
# COMPACT_ATOMS: atom_id res chain seq x y z
N MET A 1 -7.06 37.21 -22.55
CA MET A 1 -7.65 37.01 -21.20
C MET A 1 -6.89 35.86 -20.57
N SER A 2 -6.03 36.12 -19.60
CA SER A 2 -5.24 35.07 -18.94
C SER A 2 -6.08 34.51 -17.80
N ALA A 3 -6.52 33.26 -17.92
CA ALA A 3 -7.20 32.58 -16.81
C ALA A 3 -6.15 32.27 -15.74
N THR A 4 -6.20 33.00 -14.63
CA THR A 4 -5.43 32.64 -13.42
C THR A 4 -6.07 31.40 -12.83
N VAL A 5 -5.44 30.25 -13.04
CA VAL A 5 -5.83 29.01 -12.37
C VAL A 5 -5.41 29.15 -10.90
N VAL A 6 -6.39 29.18 -10.01
CA VAL A 6 -6.15 29.21 -8.56
C VAL A 6 -6.27 27.77 -8.08
N PHE A 7 -5.13 27.17 -7.75
CA PHE A 7 -5.10 25.84 -7.14
C PHE A 7 -5.21 25.96 -5.63
N SER A 8 -6.02 25.09 -5.03
CA SER A 8 -6.03 24.87 -3.59
C SER A 8 -4.71 24.24 -3.12
N ILE A 9 -4.41 24.39 -1.83
CA ILE A 9 -3.20 23.78 -1.24
C ILE A 9 -3.19 22.24 -1.40
N VAL A 10 -4.37 21.62 -1.46
CA VAL A 10 -4.54 20.18 -1.66
C VAL A 10 -4.18 19.77 -3.09
N GLU A 11 -4.60 20.55 -4.09
CA GLU A 11 -4.26 20.28 -5.49
C GLU A 11 -2.76 20.46 -5.75
N ILE A 12 -2.14 21.50 -5.18
CA ILE A 12 -0.68 21.68 -5.27
C ILE A 12 0.05 20.51 -4.60
N ALA A 13 -0.43 20.06 -3.44
CA ALA A 13 0.14 18.90 -2.74
C ALA A 13 0.01 17.62 -3.58
N LEU A 14 -1.17 17.37 -4.17
CA LEU A 14 -1.41 16.24 -5.09
C LEU A 14 -0.47 16.27 -6.29
N MET A 15 -0.26 17.45 -6.90
CA MET A 15 0.67 17.58 -8.01
C MET A 15 2.11 17.27 -7.60
N ILE A 16 2.53 17.71 -6.41
CA ILE A 16 3.86 17.38 -5.87
C ILE A 16 3.96 15.87 -5.60
N TYR A 17 2.94 15.26 -5.03
CA TYR A 17 2.94 13.83 -4.72
C TYR A 17 2.93 12.98 -5.99
N ALA A 18 2.14 13.34 -6.99
CA ALA A 18 2.14 12.68 -8.29
C ALA A 18 3.51 12.77 -8.98
N PHE A 19 4.23 13.90 -8.82
CA PHE A 19 5.60 14.02 -9.33
C PHE A 19 6.61 13.14 -8.60
N LEU A 20 6.28 12.69 -7.38
CA LEU A 20 7.10 11.82 -6.54
C LEU A 20 6.63 10.36 -6.58
N GLU A 21 5.77 9.97 -7.51
CA GLU A 21 5.23 8.61 -7.62
C GLU A 21 6.33 7.53 -7.64
N ASP A 22 7.43 7.80 -8.34
CA ASP A 22 8.60 6.90 -8.41
C ASP A 22 9.47 6.93 -7.14
N ASP A 23 9.34 7.97 -6.30
CA ASP A 23 10.06 8.12 -5.03
C ASP A 23 9.13 7.83 -3.83
N LYS A 24 8.78 6.55 -3.70
CA LYS A 24 7.96 6.02 -2.60
C LYS A 24 8.53 6.36 -1.21
N LYS A 25 9.85 6.59 -1.09
CA LYS A 25 10.50 6.95 0.19
C LYS A 25 10.14 8.38 0.60
N SER A 26 10.18 9.31 -0.34
CA SER A 26 9.76 10.69 -0.13
C SER A 26 8.26 10.78 0.14
N LEU A 27 7.43 10.01 -0.59
CA LEU A 27 6.00 9.92 -0.33
C LEU A 27 5.68 9.39 1.08
N PHE A 28 6.38 8.34 1.53
CA PHE A 28 6.22 7.84 2.89
C PHE A 28 6.60 8.90 3.94
N SER A 29 7.71 9.62 3.72
CA SER A 29 8.14 10.68 4.62
C SER A 29 7.10 11.80 4.69
N LEU A 30 6.53 12.20 3.55
CA LEU A 30 5.45 13.20 3.46
C LEU A 30 4.18 12.73 4.17
N ALA A 31 3.82 11.45 4.02
CA ALA A 31 2.69 10.86 4.72
C ALA A 31 2.85 10.94 6.25
N CYS A 32 4.08 10.95 6.76
CA CYS A 32 4.38 11.10 8.19
C CYS A 32 4.46 12.55 8.67
N CYS A 33 4.60 13.55 7.78
CA CYS A 33 4.86 14.94 8.18
C CYS A 33 3.62 15.71 8.66
N ASN A 34 2.44 15.51 8.04
CA ASN A 34 1.24 16.27 8.36
C ASN A 34 -0.02 15.43 8.14
N ARG A 35 -0.95 15.46 9.10
CA ARG A 35 -2.22 14.72 9.07
C ARG A 35 -3.09 15.07 7.85
N ALA A 36 -3.11 16.33 7.43
CA ALA A 36 -3.88 16.76 6.25
C ALA A 36 -3.26 16.28 4.94
N ALA A 37 -1.93 16.16 4.90
CA ALA A 37 -1.18 15.61 3.78
C ALA A 37 -1.13 14.07 3.80
N SER A 38 -1.30 13.46 4.97
CA SER A 38 -1.10 12.05 5.21
C SER A 38 -2.03 11.18 4.38
N GLU A 39 -3.33 11.50 4.39
CA GLU A 39 -4.32 10.73 3.64
C GLU A 39 -4.03 10.80 2.14
N THR A 40 -3.75 12.00 1.62
CA THR A 40 -3.48 12.23 0.21
C THR A 40 -2.15 11.62 -0.26
N ALA A 41 -1.10 11.69 0.57
CA ALA A 41 0.18 11.06 0.29
C ALA A 41 0.08 9.53 0.36
N LEU A 42 -0.75 8.99 1.26
CA LEU A 42 -1.05 7.56 1.32
C LEU A 42 -1.86 7.11 0.10
N ASP A 43 -2.81 7.92 -0.37
CA ASP A 43 -3.56 7.59 -1.59
C ASP A 43 -2.60 7.42 -2.77
N VAL A 44 -1.67 8.37 -2.98
CA VAL A 44 -0.66 8.27 -4.06
C VAL A 44 0.35 7.13 -3.82
N LEU A 45 0.81 6.94 -2.58
CA LEU A 45 1.78 5.89 -2.23
C LEU A 45 1.24 4.48 -2.48
N TRP A 46 -0.05 4.26 -2.21
CA TRP A 46 -0.71 2.96 -2.33
C TRP A 46 -1.43 2.78 -3.67
N GLU A 47 -1.58 3.84 -4.48
CA GLU A 47 -2.29 3.79 -5.77
C GLU A 47 -1.72 2.73 -6.72
N LYS A 48 -0.38 2.65 -6.81
CA LYS A 48 0.33 1.68 -7.65
C LYS A 48 1.27 0.81 -6.81
N LEU A 49 0.96 -0.49 -6.78
CA LEU A 49 1.78 -1.49 -6.12
C LEU A 49 2.39 -2.44 -7.15
N ASP A 50 3.70 -2.67 -7.03
CA ASP A 50 4.45 -3.62 -7.88
C ASP A 50 4.41 -5.06 -7.34
N SER A 51 3.84 -5.23 -6.14
CA SER A 51 3.65 -6.50 -5.47
C SER A 51 2.58 -6.38 -4.38
N ILE A 52 1.92 -7.50 -4.08
CA ILE A 52 0.95 -7.60 -2.97
C ILE A 52 1.63 -7.73 -1.60
N GLU A 53 2.94 -8.01 -1.57
CA GLU A 53 3.77 -8.09 -0.35
C GLU A 53 3.48 -7.03 0.73
N PRO A 54 3.19 -5.75 0.41
CA PRO A 54 2.96 -4.70 1.40
C PRO A 54 1.66 -4.87 2.17
N LEU A 55 0.69 -5.57 1.56
CA LEU A 55 -0.62 -5.83 2.14
C LEU A 55 -0.63 -7.11 2.98
N LEU A 56 0.30 -8.05 2.72
CA LEU A 56 0.37 -9.33 3.44
C LEU A 56 0.45 -9.19 4.97
N PRO A 57 1.21 -8.23 5.55
CA PRO A 57 1.26 -8.05 7.01
C PRO A 57 -0.07 -7.63 7.64
N PHE A 58 -1.03 -7.16 6.85
CA PHE A 58 -2.35 -6.74 7.32
C PHE A 58 -3.41 -7.83 7.18
N ILE A 59 -3.07 -8.96 6.54
CA ILE A 59 -3.95 -10.13 6.47
C ILE A 59 -4.06 -10.73 7.88
N PRO A 60 -5.27 -11.13 8.31
CA PRO A 60 -5.46 -11.80 9.60
C PRO A 60 -4.52 -12.99 9.77
N GLY A 61 -3.86 -13.07 10.94
CA GLY A 61 -2.76 -14.00 11.19
C GLY A 61 -3.13 -15.47 10.93
N GLY A 62 -4.34 -15.88 11.28
CA GLY A 62 -4.80 -17.26 11.06
C GLY A 62 -4.85 -17.69 9.59
N LEU A 63 -5.06 -16.75 8.65
CA LEU A 63 -5.02 -17.04 7.21
C LEU A 63 -3.60 -17.08 6.68
N LEU A 64 -2.73 -16.18 7.17
CA LEU A 64 -1.33 -16.13 6.75
C LEU A 64 -0.58 -17.40 7.20
N GLU A 65 -0.79 -17.82 8.46
CA GLU A 65 -0.23 -19.05 9.01
C GLU A 65 -0.70 -20.28 8.23
N ALA A 66 -2.01 -20.37 7.96
CA ALA A 66 -2.54 -21.48 7.17
C ALA A 66 -2.02 -21.49 5.73
N SER A 67 -1.84 -20.33 5.09
CA SER A 67 -1.29 -20.26 3.72
C SER A 67 0.18 -20.69 3.63
N SER A 68 0.91 -20.64 4.75
CA SER A 68 2.31 -21.06 4.84
C SER A 68 2.49 -22.55 5.14
N ASP A 69 1.40 -23.25 5.47
CA ASP A 69 1.40 -24.68 5.71
C ASP A 69 1.41 -25.42 4.37
N ILE A 70 2.54 -26.06 4.06
CA ILE A 70 2.80 -26.73 2.77
C ILE A 70 1.83 -27.90 2.55
N ASP A 71 1.26 -28.44 3.64
CA ASP A 71 0.38 -29.61 3.61
C ASP A 71 -1.12 -29.25 3.61
N ILE A 72 -1.48 -27.96 3.67
CA ILE A 72 -2.90 -27.57 3.62
C ILE A 72 -3.45 -27.77 2.20
N ASN A 73 -4.46 -28.62 2.07
CA ASN A 73 -5.23 -28.70 0.82
C ASN A 73 -6.06 -27.42 0.64
N THR A 74 -6.23 -26.97 -0.61
CA THR A 74 -7.10 -25.84 -0.99
C THR A 74 -8.49 -25.94 -0.35
N ASP A 75 -9.08 -27.15 -0.31
CA ASP A 75 -10.39 -27.36 0.30
C ASP A 75 -10.40 -27.14 1.82
N ALA A 76 -9.29 -27.44 2.49
CA ALA A 76 -9.12 -27.21 3.92
C ALA A 76 -8.87 -25.71 4.21
N PHE A 77 -8.13 -25.04 3.34
CA PHE A 77 -7.94 -23.58 3.42
C PHE A 77 -9.26 -22.83 3.25
N LEU A 78 -10.12 -23.22 2.31
CA LEU A 78 -11.44 -22.61 2.11
C LEU A 78 -12.43 -22.87 3.26
N GLN A 79 -12.18 -23.89 4.09
CA GLN A 79 -12.97 -24.19 5.27
C GLN A 79 -12.51 -23.45 6.53
N LEU A 80 -11.43 -22.68 6.46
CA LEU A 80 -10.98 -21.87 7.58
C LEU A 80 -12.07 -20.88 8.00
N PRO A 81 -12.28 -20.68 9.31
CA PRO A 81 -13.21 -19.68 9.78
C PRO A 81 -12.79 -18.30 9.26
N CYS A 82 -13.72 -17.61 8.62
CA CYS A 82 -13.48 -16.26 8.13
C CYS A 82 -13.18 -15.35 9.33
N PRO A 83 -12.03 -14.65 9.35
CA PRO A 83 -11.71 -13.73 10.43
C PRO A 83 -12.76 -12.61 10.53
N PRO A 84 -13.04 -12.12 11.74
CA PRO A 84 -14.02 -11.06 11.94
C PRO A 84 -13.61 -9.79 11.18
N ALA A 85 -14.61 -9.02 10.74
CA ALA A 85 -14.41 -7.80 9.95
C ALA A 85 -13.45 -6.78 10.61
N GLU A 86 -13.37 -6.78 11.95
CA GLU A 86 -12.45 -5.94 12.72
C GLU A 86 -10.98 -6.20 12.39
N GLU A 87 -10.61 -7.45 12.13
CA GLU A 87 -9.23 -7.83 11.78
C GLU A 87 -8.87 -7.39 10.36
N TRP A 88 -9.87 -7.28 9.48
CA TRP A 88 -9.72 -6.80 8.11
C TRP A 88 -9.65 -5.28 7.99
N LYS A 89 -10.01 -4.50 9.02
CA LYS A 89 -10.08 -3.03 8.94
C LYS A 89 -8.79 -2.38 8.47
N THR A 90 -7.65 -2.89 8.93
CA THR A 90 -6.35 -2.31 8.55
C THR A 90 -6.02 -2.68 7.11
N PHE A 91 -6.27 -3.92 6.71
CA PHE A 91 -6.11 -4.35 5.32
C PHE A 91 -6.98 -3.51 4.39
N ASP A 92 -8.28 -3.41 4.69
CA ASP A 92 -9.27 -2.67 3.88
C ASP A 92 -8.91 -1.19 3.75
N LYS A 93 -8.42 -0.56 4.83
CA LYS A 93 -7.95 0.83 4.83
C LYS A 93 -6.84 1.11 3.80
N TYR A 94 -5.94 0.16 3.57
CA TYR A 94 -4.84 0.33 2.62
C TYR A 94 -5.17 -0.26 1.25
N ALA A 95 -5.83 -1.41 1.22
CA ALA A 95 -6.22 -2.10 -0.01
C ALA A 95 -7.18 -1.27 -0.86
N CYS A 96 -8.11 -0.52 -0.25
CA CYS A 96 -9.04 0.33 -1.01
C CYS A 96 -8.37 1.48 -1.78
N ARG A 97 -7.10 1.79 -1.48
CA ARG A 97 -6.31 2.82 -2.17
C ARG A 97 -5.60 2.29 -3.40
N VAL A 98 -5.42 0.97 -3.49
CA VAL A 98 -4.72 0.33 -4.61
C VAL A 98 -5.63 0.35 -5.83
N LYS A 99 -5.17 1.04 -6.88
CA LYS A 99 -5.86 1.10 -8.19
C LYS A 99 -5.17 0.23 -9.22
N GLU A 100 -3.85 0.11 -9.14
CA GLU A 100 -3.04 -0.72 -10.02
C GLU A 100 -2.17 -1.67 -9.20
N LEU A 101 -2.27 -2.96 -9.51
CA LEU A 101 -1.40 -4.00 -8.97
C LEU A 101 -0.66 -4.62 -10.15
N HIS A 102 0.62 -4.29 -10.26
CA HIS A 102 1.52 -4.89 -11.23
C HIS A 102 2.08 -6.18 -10.62
N SER A 103 2.07 -7.27 -11.37
CA SER A 103 2.88 -8.43 -11.00
C SER A 103 4.29 -8.13 -11.49
N ALA A 104 5.26 -8.01 -10.58
CA ALA A 104 6.66 -7.95 -10.97
C ALA A 104 6.97 -9.14 -11.91
N ASP A 105 7.18 -8.85 -13.18
CA ASP A 105 7.48 -9.86 -14.20
C ASP A 105 8.89 -10.39 -13.88
N PRO A 106 9.09 -11.69 -13.62
CA PRO A 106 10.38 -12.22 -13.18
C PRO A 106 11.49 -12.16 -14.24
N HIS A 107 11.24 -11.56 -15.41
CA HIS A 107 12.15 -11.52 -16.56
C HIS A 107 12.64 -10.15 -16.99
N ASP A 108 12.07 -9.05 -16.49
CA ASP A 108 12.71 -7.74 -16.63
C ASP A 108 13.58 -7.49 -15.40
N GLY A 109 14.87 -7.74 -15.59
CA GLY A 109 15.88 -7.48 -14.58
C GLY A 109 16.00 -5.99 -14.24
N TRP A 110 16.88 -5.78 -13.26
CA TRP A 110 17.42 -4.51 -12.77
C TRP A 110 16.59 -3.85 -11.65
N VAL A 111 17.15 -3.17 -10.64
CA VAL A 111 18.50 -2.66 -10.39
C VAL A 111 18.74 -2.77 -8.87
N ASP A 112 20.00 -2.97 -8.50
CA ASP A 112 20.65 -2.60 -7.24
C ASP A 112 19.84 -1.71 -6.25
N ASP A 113 19.74 -2.19 -5.02
CA ASP A 113 19.67 -1.42 -3.77
C ASP A 113 18.40 -0.62 -3.36
N THR A 114 17.27 -0.68 -4.07
CA THR A 114 15.99 -0.16 -3.55
C THR A 114 15.06 -1.27 -3.08
N ARG A 115 15.55 -2.05 -2.11
CA ARG A 115 14.66 -2.74 -1.18
C ARG A 115 13.97 -1.67 -0.33
N LEU A 116 12.96 -1.00 -0.88
CA LEU A 116 11.90 -0.43 -0.07
C LEU A 116 11.10 -1.61 0.48
N ILE A 117 11.73 -2.28 1.45
CA ILE A 117 11.08 -2.96 2.54
C ILE A 117 10.18 -1.88 3.12
N TYR A 118 8.93 -1.87 2.66
CA TYR A 118 7.85 -1.04 3.19
C TYR A 118 8.11 -0.88 4.68
N PRO A 119 8.51 0.32 5.14
CA PRO A 119 9.00 0.49 6.49
C PRO A 119 7.88 0.02 7.37
N ARG A 120 8.11 -1.13 8.02
CA ARG A 120 7.15 -1.91 8.79
C ARG A 120 6.40 -0.90 9.63
N ALA A 121 5.20 -0.53 9.20
CA ALA A 121 4.49 0.58 9.79
C ALA A 121 4.16 0.13 11.20
N ARG A 122 4.99 0.54 12.16
CA ARG A 122 4.72 0.38 13.58
C ARG A 122 3.60 1.36 13.88
N ILE A 123 2.39 0.96 13.50
CA ILE A 123 1.16 1.59 13.95
C ILE A 123 0.99 1.07 15.36
N THR A 124 1.61 1.76 16.31
CA THR A 124 1.35 1.57 17.74
C THR A 124 -0.11 1.88 18.02
N ARG A 125 -0.78 0.93 18.69
CA ARG A 125 -2.15 1.00 19.22
C ARG A 125 -2.39 2.23 20.07
#